data_AF-A0A349E4I0-F1
#
_entry.id   AF-A0A349E4I0-F1
#
_cell.length_a   1.000
_cell.length_b   1.000
_cell.length_c   1.000
_cell.angle_alpha   90.00
_cell.angle_beta   90.00
_cell.angle_gamma   90.00
#
_symmetry.space_group_name_H-M   'P 1'
#
loop_
_entity.id
_entity.type
_entity.pdbx_description
1 polymer ?
#
loop_
_entity_poly.entity_id
_entity_poly.type
_entity_poly.pdbx_seq_one_letter_code
_entity_poly.pdbx_strand_id
1 'polypeptide(L)'
;KTFAIFVELAQNIYHHSAEKEFSIIKGRLAGAGVIIVQDGGDHLNLISGNLIDNSVKKGLLERCHYINSLDEAALREYFKTQRRNKKPDGSTGANIGLIDMARRSGNPLEFDISDVNDTNSFFSLSIKVDKA
;
A
#
# COMPACT_ATOMS: atom_id res chain seq x y z
N LYS A 1 7.57 -6.12 -13.12
CA LYS A 1 6.54 -5.33 -12.38
C LYS A 1 6.17 -5.98 -11.04
N THR A 2 5.83 -7.27 -11.04
CA THR A 2 5.39 -8.07 -9.88
C THR A 2 6.31 -7.94 -8.65
N PHE A 3 7.61 -8.21 -8.79
CA PHE A 3 8.55 -8.15 -7.66
C PHE A 3 8.62 -6.76 -7.00
N ALA A 4 8.62 -5.69 -7.80
CA ALA A 4 8.64 -4.33 -7.27
C ALA A 4 7.36 -4.00 -6.48
N ILE A 5 6.19 -4.42 -6.97
CA ILE A 5 4.92 -4.24 -6.27
C ILE A 5 4.92 -5.06 -4.97
N PHE A 6 5.40 -6.31 -5.00
CA PHE A 6 5.52 -7.14 -3.81
C PHE A 6 6.41 -6.49 -2.73
N VAL A 7 7.57 -5.95 -3.12
CA VAL A 7 8.46 -5.25 -2.19
C VAL A 7 7.79 -4.01 -1.59
N GLU A 8 7.05 -3.25 -2.40
CA GLU A 8 6.31 -2.07 -1.92
C GLU A 8 5.21 -2.45 -0.92
N LEU A 9 4.46 -3.53 -1.17
CA LEU A 9 3.47 -4.06 -0.24
C LEU A 9 4.11 -4.48 1.10
N ALA A 10 5.26 -5.15 1.05
CA ALA A 10 5.99 -5.53 2.26
C ALA A 10 6.51 -4.31 3.03
N GLN A 11 7.00 -3.29 2.33
CA GLN A 11 7.42 -2.03 2.93
C GLN A 11 6.24 -1.27 3.55
N ASN A 12 5.06 -1.30 2.92
CA ASN A 12 3.86 -0.71 3.48
C ASN A 12 3.50 -1.33 4.84
N ILE A 13 3.48 -2.66 4.93
CA ILE A 13 3.24 -3.35 6.20
C ILE A 13 4.32 -2.96 7.21
N TYR A 14 5.58 -3.09 6.82
CA TYR A 14 6.73 -2.84 7.70
C TYR A 14 6.68 -1.45 8.36
N HIS A 15 6.37 -0.42 7.55
CA HIS A 15 6.34 0.96 8.00
C HIS A 15 5.01 1.36 8.67
N HIS A 16 3.88 0.87 8.19
CA HIS A 16 2.55 1.42 8.53
C HIS A 16 1.66 0.54 9.38
N SER A 17 2.02 -0.72 9.62
CA SER A 17 1.19 -1.54 10.51
C SER A 17 1.15 -0.95 11.92
N ALA A 18 -0.05 -0.80 12.49
CA ALA A 18 -0.27 -0.43 13.88
C ALA A 18 0.17 -1.55 14.83
N GLU A 19 0.09 -2.80 14.36
CA GLU A 19 0.64 -3.94 15.07
C GLU A 19 2.14 -4.08 14.78
N LYS A 20 2.94 -4.17 15.84
CA LYS A 20 4.38 -4.31 15.75
C LYS A 20 4.85 -5.57 16.47
N GLU A 21 5.68 -6.37 15.80
CA GLU A 21 6.36 -7.52 16.38
C GLU A 21 7.86 -7.26 16.50
N PHE A 22 8.49 -7.83 17.53
CA PHE A 22 9.93 -7.69 17.72
C PHE A 22 10.69 -8.64 16.80
N SER A 23 11.44 -8.09 15.84
CA SER A 23 12.31 -8.87 14.98
C SER A 23 13.65 -9.10 15.66
N ILE A 24 13.92 -10.33 16.09
CA ILE A 24 15.21 -10.74 16.69
C ILE A 24 16.37 -10.45 15.74
N ILE A 25 16.19 -10.72 14.44
CA ILE A 25 17.22 -10.51 13.40
C ILE A 25 17.58 -9.03 13.23
N LYS A 26 16.61 -8.12 13.41
CA LYS A 26 16.81 -6.67 13.23
C LYS A 26 17.01 -5.91 14.55
N GLY A 27 16.83 -6.58 15.69
CA GLY A 27 16.91 -5.97 17.02
C GLY A 27 15.91 -4.83 17.25
N ARG A 28 14.77 -4.82 16.54
CA ARG A 28 13.77 -3.74 16.60
C ARG A 28 12.37 -4.21 16.26
N LEU A 29 11.37 -3.41 16.67
CA LEU A 29 9.97 -3.58 16.26
C LEU A 29 9.82 -3.39 14.75
N ALA A 30 9.01 -4.25 14.13
CA ALA A 30 8.66 -4.26 12.72
C ALA A 30 7.14 -4.36 12.57
N GLY A 31 6.56 -3.72 11.56
CA GLY A 31 5.14 -3.87 11.27
C GLY A 31 4.77 -5.32 10.94
N ALA A 32 3.70 -5.81 11.56
CA ALA A 32 3.14 -7.14 11.33
C ALA A 32 1.98 -7.08 10.33
N GLY A 33 1.81 -8.14 9.55
CA GLY A 33 0.74 -8.23 8.56
C GLY A 33 0.84 -9.49 7.71
N VAL A 34 -0.05 -9.59 6.73
CA VAL A 34 -0.15 -10.72 5.80
C VAL A 34 0.13 -10.26 4.38
N ILE A 35 0.80 -11.10 3.60
CA ILE A 35 0.88 -10.98 2.14
C ILE A 35 0.41 -12.30 1.53
N ILE A 36 -0.46 -12.21 0.55
CA ILE A 36 -0.97 -13.34 -0.23
C ILE A 36 -0.60 -13.10 -1.69
N VAL A 37 -0.08 -14.14 -2.34
CA VAL A 37 0.12 -14.16 -3.79
C VAL A 37 -0.86 -15.18 -4.35
N GLN A 38 -1.86 -14.70 -5.06
CA GLN A 38 -2.86 -15.55 -5.70
C GLN A 38 -2.61 -15.60 -7.21
N ASP A 39 -2.61 -16.81 -7.77
CA ASP A 39 -2.54 -17.03 -9.20
C ASP A 39 -3.95 -17.11 -9.81
N GLY A 40 -4.28 -16.16 -10.69
CA GLY A 40 -5.55 -16.07 -11.41
C GLY A 40 -5.52 -16.66 -12.84
N GLY A 41 -4.44 -17.33 -13.22
CA GLY A 41 -4.23 -17.85 -14.58
C GLY A 41 -3.47 -16.84 -15.45
N ASP A 42 -4.17 -15.84 -15.99
CA ASP A 42 -3.62 -14.77 -16.84
C ASP A 42 -3.10 -13.55 -16.06
N HIS A 43 -3.28 -13.54 -14.74
CA HIS A 43 -2.80 -12.50 -13.85
C HIS A 43 -2.37 -13.06 -12.49
N LEU A 44 -1.69 -12.23 -11.70
CA LEU A 44 -1.45 -12.45 -10.28
C LEU A 44 -2.19 -11.38 -9.48
N ASN A 45 -2.77 -11.75 -8.35
CA ASN A 45 -3.22 -10.80 -7.34
C ASN A 45 -2.20 -10.79 -6.19
N LEU A 46 -1.56 -9.64 -6.00
CA LEU A 46 -0.67 -9.40 -4.87
C LEU A 46 -1.47 -8.66 -3.81
N ILE A 47 -1.76 -9.35 -2.72
CA ILE A 47 -2.65 -8.87 -1.67
C ILE A 47 -1.83 -8.66 -0.40
N SER A 48 -2.02 -7.53 0.27
CA SER A 48 -1.48 -7.27 1.60
C SER A 48 -2.59 -6.92 2.58
N GLY A 49 -2.41 -7.24 3.85
CA GLY A 49 -3.27 -6.75 4.91
C GLY A 49 -2.52 -6.49 6.21
N ASN A 50 -2.87 -5.41 6.90
CA ASN A 50 -2.30 -5.07 8.20
C ASN A 50 -3.28 -4.22 9.03
N LEU A 51 -3.09 -4.23 10.35
CA LEU A 51 -3.79 -3.31 11.24
C LEU A 51 -3.31 -1.87 11.00
N ILE A 52 -4.23 -0.93 11.11
CA ILE A 52 -3.99 0.52 11.03
C ILE A 52 -4.73 1.22 12.18
N ASP A 53 -4.21 2.34 12.64
CA ASP A 53 -4.93 3.21 13.57
C ASP A 53 -6.19 3.79 12.91
N ASN A 54 -7.30 3.85 13.64
CA ASN A 54 -8.55 4.44 13.15
C ASN A 54 -8.37 5.92 12.71
N SER A 55 -7.37 6.61 13.26
CA SER A 55 -7.01 7.99 12.89
C SER A 55 -6.54 8.14 11.44
N VAL A 56 -5.96 7.09 10.82
CA VAL A 56 -5.47 7.15 9.43
C VAL A 56 -6.49 6.66 8.40
N LYS A 57 -7.56 5.97 8.83
CA LYS A 57 -8.59 5.35 7.99
C LYS A 57 -9.12 6.30 6.91
N LYS A 58 -9.62 7.47 7.31
CA LYS A 58 -10.23 8.45 6.40
C LYS A 58 -9.25 8.93 5.31
N GLY A 59 -8.05 9.33 5.72
CA GLY A 59 -7.04 9.84 4.78
C GLY A 59 -6.52 8.77 3.82
N LEU A 60 -6.46 7.50 4.26
CA LEU A 60 -6.09 6.38 3.40
C LEU A 60 -7.17 6.10 2.35
N LEU A 61 -8.45 6.07 2.73
CA LEU A 61 -9.59 5.89 1.82
C LEU A 61 -9.63 6.97 0.75
N GLU A 62 -9.60 8.25 1.16
CA GLU A 62 -9.62 9.39 0.25
C GLU A 62 -8.48 9.31 -0.76
N ARG A 63 -7.30 8.86 -0.32
CA ARG A 63 -6.14 8.70 -1.20
C ARG A 63 -6.29 7.56 -2.19
N CYS A 64 -6.77 6.40 -1.77
CA CYS A 64 -6.98 5.27 -2.68
C CYS A 64 -8.05 5.61 -3.73
N HIS A 65 -9.15 6.27 -3.33
CA HIS A 65 -10.15 6.77 -4.26
C HIS A 65 -9.60 7.81 -5.23
N TYR A 66 -8.81 8.77 -4.74
CA TYR A 66 -8.17 9.76 -5.59
C TYR A 66 -7.25 9.10 -6.62
N ILE A 67 -6.37 8.17 -6.21
CA ILE A 67 -5.48 7.45 -7.13
C ILE A 67 -6.27 6.70 -8.21
N ASN A 68 -7.36 6.02 -7.83
CA ASN A 68 -8.22 5.29 -8.77
C ASN A 68 -9.01 6.21 -9.72
N SER A 69 -9.16 7.49 -9.39
CA SER A 69 -9.83 8.47 -10.26
C SER A 69 -8.93 9.01 -11.38
N LEU A 70 -7.61 8.78 -11.29
CA LEU A 70 -6.62 9.31 -12.23
C LEU A 70 -6.43 8.36 -13.43
N ASP A 71 -6.34 8.95 -14.63
CA ASP A 71 -5.90 8.22 -15.82
C ASP A 71 -4.37 7.99 -15.82
N GLU A 72 -3.86 7.26 -16.81
CA GLU A 72 -2.44 6.91 -16.89
C GLU A 72 -1.50 8.15 -17.01
N ALA A 73 -1.95 9.21 -17.69
CA ALA A 73 -1.16 10.43 -17.84
C ALA A 73 -1.11 11.19 -16.52
N ALA A 74 -2.26 11.35 -15.87
CA ALA A 74 -2.41 11.99 -14.58
C ALA A 74 -1.70 11.21 -13.45
N LEU A 75 -1.73 9.87 -13.46
CA LEU A 75 -0.96 9.03 -12.52
C LEU A 75 0.55 9.26 -12.66
N ARG A 76 1.05 9.36 -13.90
CA ARG A 76 2.47 9.62 -14.17
C ARG A 76 2.87 11.02 -13.69
N GLU A 77 2.04 12.02 -13.93
CA GLU A 77 2.29 13.37 -13.45
C GLU A 77 2.23 13.44 -11.92
N TYR A 78 1.19 12.87 -11.32
CA TYR A 78 1.01 12.82 -9.88
C TYR A 78 2.20 12.11 -9.19
N PHE A 79 2.65 10.98 -9.72
CA PHE A 79 3.85 10.29 -9.25
C PHE A 79 5.11 11.19 -9.31
N LYS A 80 5.33 11.90 -10.43
CA LYS A 80 6.47 12.81 -10.58
C LYS A 80 6.42 13.96 -9.59
N THR A 81 5.23 14.55 -9.38
CA THR A 81 5.02 15.65 -8.44
C THR A 81 5.27 15.21 -7.01
N GLN A 82 4.67 14.08 -6.58
CA GLN A 82 4.88 13.53 -5.24
C GLN A 82 6.34 13.14 -4.98
N ARG A 83 7.07 12.68 -6.01
CA ARG A 83 8.49 12.37 -5.91
C ARG A 83 9.40 13.61 -5.78
N ARG A 84 8.99 14.77 -6.32
CA ARG A 84 9.75 16.03 -6.31
C ARG A 84 9.50 16.88 -5.07
N ASN A 85 8.30 16.81 -4.50
CA ASN A 85 7.97 17.57 -3.30
C ASN A 85 8.85 17.09 -2.14
N LYS A 86 9.75 17.98 -1.66
CA LYS A 86 10.52 17.75 -0.43
C LYS A 86 9.53 17.55 0.72
N LYS A 87 9.69 16.42 1.40
CA LYS A 87 8.88 16.01 2.55
C LYS A 87 8.90 17.08 3.64
N PRO A 88 7.75 17.40 4.27
CA PRO A 88 7.76 17.92 5.63
C PRO A 88 8.53 16.93 6.53
N ASP A 89 9.38 17.45 7.41
CA ASP A 89 10.09 16.65 8.41
C ASP A 89 9.07 15.78 9.17
N GLY A 90 9.27 14.45 9.14
CA GLY A 90 8.41 13.47 9.79
C GLY A 90 7.43 12.72 8.88
N SER A 91 7.24 13.12 7.61
CA SER A 91 6.44 12.31 6.68
C SER A 91 7.28 11.17 6.09
N THR A 92 6.97 9.94 6.51
CA THR A 92 7.51 8.72 5.87
C THR A 92 7.12 8.73 4.39
N GLY A 93 7.94 8.14 3.51
CA GLY A 93 7.70 8.08 2.05
C GLY A 93 6.45 7.29 1.62
N ALA A 94 5.54 7.02 2.56
CA ALA A 94 4.32 6.23 2.50
C ALA A 94 3.40 6.56 1.32
N ASN A 95 3.41 7.82 0.88
CA ASN A 95 2.41 8.33 -0.06
C ASN A 95 2.73 7.97 -1.52
N ILE A 96 3.95 7.53 -1.82
CA ILE A 96 4.39 7.25 -3.19
C ILE A 96 4.08 5.80 -3.59
N GLY A 97 4.11 4.87 -2.65
CA GLY A 97 3.97 3.44 -2.92
C GLY A 97 2.65 3.08 -3.59
N LEU A 98 1.53 3.60 -3.07
CA LEU A 98 0.20 3.38 -3.66
C LEU A 98 0.13 3.86 -5.12
N ILE A 99 0.71 5.02 -5.42
CA ILE A 99 0.73 5.59 -6.77
C ILE A 99 1.61 4.74 -7.69
N ASP A 100 2.79 4.33 -7.20
CA ASP A 100 3.71 3.51 -7.99
C ASP A 100 3.12 2.13 -8.29
N MET A 101 2.40 1.52 -7.36
CA MET A 101 1.72 0.24 -7.56
C MET A 101 0.59 0.34 -8.59
N ALA A 102 -0.29 1.35 -8.50
CA ALA A 102 -1.33 1.60 -9.51
C ALA A 102 -0.71 1.83 -10.90
N ARG A 103 0.32 2.67 -10.97
CA ARG A 103 1.01 3.00 -12.23
C ARG A 103 1.77 1.81 -12.85
N ARG A 104 2.38 0.94 -12.03
CA ARG A 104 3.14 -0.24 -12.51
C ARG A 104 2.24 -1.40 -12.90
N SER A 105 1.12 -1.56 -12.21
CA SER A 105 0.14 -2.61 -12.53
C SER A 105 -0.67 -2.24 -13.77
N GLY A 106 -0.97 -0.96 -13.95
CA GLY A 106 -1.92 -0.50 -14.96
C GLY A 106 -3.38 -0.77 -14.58
N ASN A 107 -3.62 -1.20 -13.35
CA ASN A 107 -4.94 -1.57 -12.84
C ASN A 107 -5.29 -0.69 -11.62
N PRO A 108 -6.58 -0.46 -11.33
CA PRO A 108 -6.99 0.26 -10.13
C PRO A 108 -6.57 -0.49 -8.86
N LEU A 109 -6.40 0.26 -7.76
CA LEU A 109 -6.21 -0.31 -6.44
C LEU A 109 -7.54 -0.94 -5.97
N GLU A 110 -7.54 -2.21 -5.62
CA GLU A 110 -8.66 -2.85 -4.93
C GLU A 110 -8.36 -2.85 -3.44
N PHE A 111 -9.26 -2.32 -2.61
CA PHE A 111 -8.98 -2.17 -1.18
C PHE A 111 -10.24 -2.21 -0.32
N ASP A 112 -10.06 -2.60 0.94
CA ASP A 112 -11.10 -2.56 1.98
C ASP A 112 -10.51 -2.12 3.32
N ILE A 113 -11.32 -1.47 4.15
CA ILE A 113 -10.99 -1.19 5.54
C ILE A 113 -12.13 -1.65 6.44
N SER A 114 -11.87 -2.72 7.18
CA SER A 114 -12.81 -3.31 8.13
C SER A 114 -12.48 -2.90 9.57
N ASP A 115 -13.49 -2.45 10.32
CA ASP A 115 -13.31 -2.10 11.74
C ASP A 115 -12.98 -3.34 12.57
N VAL A 116 -11.97 -3.26 13.44
CA VAL A 116 -11.55 -4.37 14.31
C VAL A 116 -11.89 -4.08 15.77
N ASN A 117 -11.62 -2.85 16.23
CA ASN A 117 -11.98 -2.35 17.55
C ASN A 117 -11.98 -0.81 17.59
N ASP A 118 -12.16 -0.23 18.78
CA ASP A 118 -12.27 1.22 18.97
C ASP A 118 -11.02 2.00 18.53
N THR A 119 -9.84 1.35 18.50
CA THR A 119 -8.58 2.00 18.14
C THR A 119 -8.06 1.63 16.76
N ASN A 120 -8.38 0.43 16.26
CA ASN A 120 -7.78 -0.14 15.06
C ASN A 120 -8.80 -0.67 14.04
N SER A 121 -8.40 -0.59 12.77
CA SER A 121 -9.05 -1.21 11.63
C SER A 121 -8.06 -2.12 10.89
N PHE A 122 -8.56 -3.07 10.11
CA PHE A 122 -7.75 -3.88 9.21
C PHE A 122 -7.86 -3.32 7.80
N PHE A 123 -6.73 -2.87 7.24
CA PHE A 123 -6.63 -2.44 5.85
C PHE A 123 -6.17 -3.61 5.00
N SER A 124 -6.90 -3.86 3.91
CA SER A 124 -6.49 -4.80 2.86
C SER A 124 -6.34 -4.09 1.52
N LEU A 125 -5.32 -4.47 0.76
CA LEU A 125 -4.99 -3.93 -0.54
C LEU A 125 -4.63 -5.07 -1.49
N SER A 126 -5.33 -5.17 -2.62
CA SER A 126 -5.11 -6.12 -3.70
C SER A 126 -4.66 -5.37 -4.96
N ILE A 127 -3.56 -5.83 -5.55
CA ILE A 127 -3.02 -5.31 -6.80
C ILE A 127 -3.03 -6.41 -7.84
N LYS A 128 -3.88 -6.25 -8.87
CA LYS A 128 -3.89 -7.10 -10.05
C LYS A 128 -2.69 -6.81 -10.94
N VAL A 129 -1.93 -7.84 -11.31
CA VAL A 129 -0.77 -7.76 -12.18
C VAL A 129 -0.92 -8.77 -13.32
N ASP A 130 -1.28 -8.30 -14.50
CA ASP A 130 -1.44 -9.16 -15.68
C ASP A 130 -0.11 -9.83 -16.05
N LYS A 131 -0.14 -11.14 -16.31
CA LYS A 131 0.99 -11.90 -16.84
C LYS A 131 1.04 -11.56 -18.33
N ALA A 132 2.16 -10.98 -18.76
CA ALA A 132 2.38 -10.69 -20.19
C ALA A 132 2.46 -11.99 -20.98
#